data_AF-A0A0B8WV80-F1
#
_entry.id   AF-A0A0B8WV80-F1
#
_cell.length_a   1.000
_cell.length_b   1.000
_cell.length_c   1.000
_cell.angle_alpha   90.00
_cell.angle_beta   90.00
_cell.angle_gamma   90.00
#
_symmetry.space_group_name_H-M   'P 1'
#
loop_
_entity.id
_entity.type
_entity.pdbx_description
1 polymer ?
#
loop_
_entity_poly.entity_id
_entity_poly.type
_entity_poly.pdbx_seq_one_letter_code
_entity_poly.pdbx_strand_id
1 'polypeptide(L)' 'MQSQKIRIRLKAFDHKLLDQSTKEIVETARRTGAKVAGPIPL' A
#
# COMPACT_ATOMS: atom_id res chain seq x y z
N MET A 1 -0.17 11.30 21.16
CA MET A 1 0.58 10.13 20.62
C MET A 1 0.97 10.48 19.20
N GLN A 2 2.26 10.45 18.85
CA GLN A 2 2.71 10.76 17.49
C GLN A 2 2.16 9.71 16.52
N SER A 3 1.29 10.12 15.62
CA SER A 3 0.78 9.27 14.54
C SER A 3 1.88 9.08 13.50
N GLN A 4 2.57 7.94 13.57
CA GLN A 4 3.57 7.55 12.58
C GLN A 4 2.89 7.31 11.23
N LYS A 5 3.28 8.11 10.24
CA LYS A 5 2.72 8.04 8.88
C LYS A 5 3.78 7.53 7.92
N ILE A 6 3.58 6.32 7.42
CA ILE A 6 4.46 5.69 6.43
C ILE A 6 3.86 5.92 5.04
N ARG A 7 4.69 6.34 4.07
CA ARG A 7 4.29 6.47 2.66
C ARG A 7 5.14 5.53 1.82
N ILE A 8 4.48 4.60 1.13
CA ILE A 8 5.11 3.60 0.28
C ILE A 8 4.89 4.03 -1.18
N ARG A 9 5.95 4.07 -2.00
CA ARG A 9 5.85 4.24 -3.45
C ARG A 9 6.34 2.97 -4.12
N LEU A 10 5.47 2.33 -4.89
CA LEU A 10 5.83 1.15 -5.67
C LEU A 10 6.19 1.57 -7.10
N LYS A 11 7.18 0.90 -7.70
CA LYS A 11 7.59 1.06 -9.09
C LYS A 11 7.80 -0.32 -9.69
N ALA A 12 7.19 -0.58 -10.83
CA ALA A 12 7.42 -1.79 -11.61
C ALA A 12 7.24 -1.47 -13.09
N PHE A 13 7.81 -2.31 -13.95
CA PHE A 13 7.61 -2.23 -15.39
C PHE A 13 6.27 -2.83 -15.83
N ASP A 14 5.79 -3.85 -15.11
CA ASP A 14 4.47 -4.47 -15.33
C ASP A 14 3.48 -3.97 -14.27
N HIS A 15 2.42 -3.31 -14.73
CA HIS A 15 1.34 -2.82 -13.89
C HIS A 15 0.54 -3.94 -13.23
N LYS A 16 0.41 -5.12 -13.86
CA LYS A 16 -0.36 -6.24 -13.29
C LYS A 16 0.31 -6.76 -12.03
N LEU A 17 1.63 -6.93 -12.09
CA LEU A 17 2.43 -7.31 -10.93
C LEU A 17 2.38 -6.22 -9.84
N LEU A 18 2.48 -4.95 -10.26
CA LEU A 18 2.38 -3.81 -9.34
C LEU A 18 1.05 -3.82 -8.58
N ASP A 19 -0.06 -4.01 -9.27
CA ASP A 19 -1.40 -4.02 -8.70
C ASP A 19 -1.58 -5.20 -7.74
N GLN A 20 -1.03 -6.37 -8.10
CA GLN A 20 -1.07 -7.54 -7.23
C GLN A 20 -0.31 -7.31 -5.93
N SER A 21 0.93 -6.84 -5.99
CA SER A 21 1.70 -6.50 -4.79
C SER A 21 1.05 -5.39 -3.97
N THR A 22 0.47 -4.38 -4.64
CA THR A 22 -0.25 -3.30 -3.96
C THR A 22 -1.45 -3.83 -3.17
N LYS A 23 -2.23 -4.76 -3.75
CA LYS A 23 -3.36 -5.40 -3.06
C LYS A 23 -2.90 -6.18 -1.83
N GLU A 24 -1.84 -6.98 -1.95
CA GLU A 24 -1.30 -7.78 -0.83
C GLU A 24 -0.82 -6.90 0.34
N ILE A 25 -0.15 -5.78 0.04
CA ILE A 25 0.29 -4.81 1.05
C ILE A 25 -0.92 -4.17 1.75
N VAL A 26 -1.93 -3.77 0.99
CA VAL A 26 -3.13 -3.13 1.54
C VAL A 26 -3.93 -4.11 2.41
N GLU A 27 -4.12 -5.34 1.98
CA GLU A 27 -4.74 -6.43 2.75
C GLU A 27 -4.01 -6.66 4.08
N THR A 28 -2.68 -6.78 4.01
CA THR A 28 -1.84 -7.02 5.19
C THR A 28 -1.90 -5.85 6.17
N ALA A 29 -1.80 -4.62 5.68
CA ALA A 29 -1.90 -3.41 6.51
C ALA A 29 -3.30 -3.28 7.15
N ARG A 30 -4.37 -3.67 6.44
CA ARG A 30 -5.72 -3.71 7.02
C ARG A 30 -5.82 -4.77 8.12
N ARG A 31 -5.23 -5.95 7.93
CA ARG A 31 -5.21 -7.04 8.93
C ARG A 31 -4.49 -6.66 10.22
N THR A 32 -3.47 -5.80 10.16
CA THR A 32 -2.77 -5.31 11.36
C THR A 32 -3.52 -4.17 12.07
N GLY A 33 -4.66 -3.73 11.55
CA GLY A 33 -5.42 -2.60 12.09
C GLY A 33 -4.87 -1.23 11.69
N ALA A 34 -3.91 -1.17 10.76
CA ALA A 34 -3.38 0.08 10.25
C ALA A 34 -4.41 0.79 9.35
N LYS A 35 -4.49 2.12 9.49
CA LYS A 35 -5.32 2.96 8.61
C LYS A 35 -4.61 3.15 7.27
N VAL A 36 -5.19 2.61 6.21
CA VAL A 36 -4.66 2.73 4.85
C VAL A 36 -5.39 3.83 4.08
N ALA A 37 -4.64 4.80 3.55
CA ALA A 37 -5.11 5.64 2.46
C ALA A 37 -4.80 4.89 1.16
N GLY A 38 -5.86 4.55 0.40
CA GLY A 38 -5.81 3.60 -0.71
C GLY A 38 -4.75 3.91 -1.77
N PRO A 39 -4.46 2.95 -2.67
CA PRO A 39 -3.44 3.14 -3.69
C PRO A 39 -3.81 4.34 -4.56
N ILE A 40 -2.89 5.31 -4.62
CA ILE A 40 -3.04 6.51 -5.45
C ILE A 40 -2.26 6.21 -6.74
N PRO A 41 -2.95 5.96 -7.86
CA PRO A 41 -2.31 5.83 -9.16
C PRO A 41 -1.59 7.15 -9.49
N LEU A 42 -0.40 7.05 -10.06
CA LEU A 42 0.41 8.20 -10.50
C LEU A 42 0.42 8.27 -12.03
#